data_AF-A0A7X3TSI9-F1
#
_entry.id   AF-A0A7X3TSI9-F1
#
_cell.length_a   1.000
_cell.length_b   1.000
_cell.length_c   1.000
_cell.angle_alpha   90.00
_cell.angle_beta   90.00
_cell.angle_gamma   90.00
#
_symmetry.space_group_name_H-M   'P 1'
#
loop_
_entity.id
_entity.type
_entity.pdbx_description
1 polymer ?
#
loop_
_entity_poly.entity_id
_entity_poly.type
_entity_poly.pdbx_seq_one_letter_code
_entity_poly.pdbx_strand_id
1 'polypeptide(L)'
;MAAYRMGLDVGTNSLGWSVLELNEAGEPCAVTDTGVRIFNDGRVDKSKATLKANRRVARSARRRHDRYKQRRTFLLDELIKAGLFPKNPEERHKLQTHDPLKLRAKALTEKLEPH
;
A
#
# COMPACT_ATOMS: atom_id res chain seq x y z
N MET A 1 -32.12 -19.66 34.23
CA MET A 1 -32.19 -19.50 32.75
C MET A 1 -32.25 -20.89 32.15
N ALA A 2 -33.11 -21.13 31.16
CA ALA A 2 -33.14 -22.38 30.43
C ALA A 2 -31.80 -22.60 29.68
N ALA A 3 -31.37 -23.85 29.55
CA ALA A 3 -30.18 -24.18 28.78
C ALA A 3 -30.47 -24.00 27.29
N TYR A 4 -29.49 -23.50 26.53
CA TYR A 4 -29.62 -23.32 25.09
C TYR A 4 -28.34 -23.73 24.35
N ARG A 5 -28.48 -24.05 23.06
CA ARG A 5 -27.39 -24.28 22.12
C ARG A 5 -27.47 -23.26 21.00
N MET A 6 -26.34 -22.61 20.71
CA MET A 6 -26.23 -21.67 19.60
C MET A 6 -25.54 -22.33 18.41
N GLY A 7 -26.18 -22.32 17.25
CA GLY A 7 -25.58 -22.64 15.97
C GLY A 7 -25.05 -21.38 15.30
N LEU A 8 -23.84 -21.44 14.74
CA LEU A 8 -23.25 -20.36 13.95
C LEU A 8 -22.77 -20.92 12.61
N ASP A 9 -23.29 -20.36 11.52
CA ASP A 9 -22.82 -20.61 10.16
C ASP A 9 -22.08 -19.38 9.64
N VAL A 10 -20.77 -19.51 9.48
CA VAL A 10 -19.86 -18.40 9.13
C VAL A 10 -19.53 -18.47 7.64
N GLY A 11 -20.27 -17.70 6.85
CA GLY A 11 -20.02 -17.50 5.43
C GLY A 11 -19.05 -16.35 5.16
N THR A 12 -18.76 -16.11 3.87
CA THR A 12 -17.87 -15.02 3.46
C THR A 12 -18.47 -13.62 3.67
N ASN A 13 -19.80 -13.48 3.52
CA ASN A 13 -20.56 -12.23 3.62
C ASN A 13 -21.82 -12.36 4.49
N SER A 14 -21.94 -13.46 5.21
CA SER A 14 -23.11 -13.77 6.01
C SER A 14 -22.68 -14.52 7.27
N LEU A 15 -23.38 -14.23 8.36
CA LEU A 15 -23.31 -14.98 9.60
C LEU A 15 -24.73 -15.45 9.92
N GLY A 16 -25.04 -16.69 9.57
CA GLY A 16 -26.27 -17.35 9.99
C GLY A 16 -26.15 -17.75 11.45
N TRP A 17 -27.22 -17.59 12.22
CA TRP A 17 -27.24 -18.01 13.61
C TRP A 17 -28.61 -18.53 14.02
N SER A 18 -28.59 -19.48 14.96
CA SER A 18 -29.78 -20.03 15.58
C SER A 18 -29.55 -20.26 17.06
N VAL A 19 -30.61 -20.14 17.86
CA VAL A 19 -30.64 -20.45 19.29
C VAL A 19 -31.71 -21.52 19.48
N LEU A 20 -31.29 -22.67 20.00
CA LEU A 20 -32.16 -23.81 20.32
C LEU A 20 -32.24 -23.94 21.83
N GLU A 21 -33.45 -24.01 22.38
CA GLU A 21 -33.67 -24.37 23.77
C GLU A 21 -33.42 -25.87 23.96
N LEU A 22 -32.84 -26.24 25.10
CA LEU A 22 -32.54 -27.62 25.47
C LEU A 22 -33.43 -28.08 26.62
N ASN A 23 -33.94 -29.30 26.54
CA ASN A 23 -34.63 -29.96 27.65
C ASN A 23 -33.63 -30.39 28.75
N GLU A 24 -34.14 -30.97 29.85
CA GLU A 24 -33.30 -31.44 30.97
C GLU A 24 -32.30 -32.55 30.55
N ALA A 25 -32.59 -33.30 29.48
CA ALA A 25 -31.70 -34.30 28.90
C ALA A 25 -30.64 -33.71 27.95
N GLY A 26 -30.65 -32.39 27.72
CA GLY A 26 -29.71 -31.70 26.84
C GLY A 26 -30.06 -31.81 25.34
N GLU A 27 -31.26 -32.25 25.01
CA GLU A 27 -31.75 -32.40 23.64
C GLU A 27 -32.50 -31.14 23.18
N PRO A 28 -32.37 -30.72 21.91
CA PRO A 28 -33.12 -29.60 21.38
C PRO A 28 -34.63 -29.84 21.44
N CYS A 29 -35.37 -28.91 22.07
CA CYS A 29 -36.82 -29.02 22.21
C CYS A 29 -37.59 -27.85 21.57
N ALA A 30 -36.96 -26.70 21.36
CA ALA A 30 -37.58 -25.56 20.68
C ALA A 30 -36.54 -24.69 19.94
N VAL A 31 -37.00 -23.99 18.91
CA VAL A 31 -36.23 -22.90 18.27
C VAL A 31 -36.61 -21.60 18.96
N THR A 32 -35.67 -21.03 19.71
CA THR A 32 -35.90 -19.78 20.45
C THR A 32 -35.79 -18.57 19.53
N ASP A 33 -34.77 -18.54 18.68
CA ASP A 33 -34.51 -17.43 17.76
C ASP A 33 -33.61 -17.85 16.61
N THR A 34 -33.72 -17.17 15.48
CA THR A 34 -32.87 -17.37 14.31
C THR A 34 -32.66 -16.07 13.57
N GLY A 35 -31.52 -15.94 12.90
CA GLY A 35 -31.28 -14.80 12.06
C GLY A 35 -30.09 -14.97 11.14
N VAL A 36 -29.93 -14.00 10.26
CA VAL A 36 -28.77 -13.90 9.39
C VAL A 36 -28.26 -12.47 9.44
N ARG A 37 -26.99 -12.30 9.79
CA ARG A 37 -26.30 -11.03 9.65
C ARG A 37 -25.57 -11.00 8.31
N ILE A 38 -26.07 -10.18 7.38
CA ILE A 38 -25.39 -9.89 6.12
C ILE A 38 -24.41 -8.73 6.33
N PHE A 39 -23.20 -8.84 5.76
CA PHE A 39 -22.19 -7.80 5.81
C PHE A 39 -21.42 -7.72 4.49
N ASN A 40 -20.88 -6.54 4.20
CA ASN A 40 -20.12 -6.31 2.97
C ASN A 40 -18.77 -7.05 3.01
N ASP A 41 -18.36 -7.59 1.87
CA ASP A 41 -17.14 -8.41 1.70
C ASP A 41 -15.82 -7.62 1.83
N GLY A 42 -15.90 -6.31 2.07
CA GLY A 42 -14.75 -5.41 2.17
C GLY A 42 -14.00 -5.23 0.84
N ARG A 43 -14.64 -5.52 -0.29
CA ARG A 43 -14.12 -5.32 -1.64
C ARG A 43 -14.79 -4.13 -2.30
N VAL A 44 -14.14 -3.63 -3.36
CA VAL A 44 -14.68 -2.56 -4.20
C VAL A 44 -15.54 -3.20 -5.29
N ASP A 45 -16.81 -2.80 -5.39
CA ASP A 45 -17.84 -3.42 -6.26
C ASP A 45 -17.38 -3.71 -7.69
N LYS A 46 -16.60 -2.81 -8.29
CA LYS A 46 -16.17 -2.93 -9.70
C LYS A 46 -14.88 -3.71 -9.90
N SER A 47 -13.96 -3.71 -8.93
CA SER A 47 -12.63 -4.30 -9.11
C SER A 47 -12.40 -5.58 -8.32
N LYS A 48 -13.31 -5.91 -7.38
CA LYS A 48 -13.15 -6.98 -6.38
C LYS A 48 -11.84 -6.89 -5.58
N ALA A 49 -11.10 -5.78 -5.70
CA ALA A 49 -9.91 -5.56 -4.92
C ALA A 49 -10.30 -5.23 -3.49
N THR A 50 -9.48 -5.65 -2.53
CA THR A 50 -9.69 -5.28 -1.13
C THR A 50 -9.63 -3.76 -1.00
N LEU A 51 -10.47 -3.18 -0.13
CA LEU A 51 -10.45 -1.74 0.19
C LEU A 51 -9.06 -1.24 0.62
N LYS A 52 -8.21 -2.14 1.13
CA LYS A 52 -6.85 -1.86 1.59
C LYS A 52 -5.80 -1.82 0.47
N ALA A 53 -6.10 -2.36 -0.71
CA ALA A 53 -5.16 -2.42 -1.83
C ALA A 53 -4.77 -1.02 -2.33
N ASN A 54 -5.75 -0.14 -2.55
CA ASN A 54 -5.51 1.23 -3.00
C ASN A 54 -4.67 2.03 -1.99
N ARG A 55 -4.96 1.87 -0.68
CA ARG A 55 -4.18 2.50 0.39
C ARG A 55 -2.72 2.03 0.36
N ARG A 56 -2.47 0.74 0.09
CA ARG A 56 -1.12 0.17 -0.02
C ARG A 56 -0.37 0.74 -1.23
N VAL A 57 -1.01 0.79 -2.40
CA VAL A 57 -0.42 1.35 -3.62
C VAL A 57 -0.07 2.82 -3.43
N ALA A 58 -1.01 3.63 -2.92
CA ALA A 58 -0.79 5.05 -2.67
C ALA A 58 0.33 5.29 -1.64
N ARG A 59 0.41 4.48 -0.58
CA ARG A 59 1.52 4.53 0.39
C ARG A 59 2.86 4.19 -0.26
N SER A 60 2.90 3.19 -1.12
CA SER A 60 4.13 2.78 -1.84
C SER A 60 4.62 3.91 -2.76
N ALA A 61 3.71 4.54 -3.50
CA ALA A 61 4.02 5.67 -4.38
C ALA A 61 4.63 6.86 -3.60
N ARG A 62 4.00 7.25 -2.47
CA ARG A 62 4.53 8.32 -1.60
C ARG A 62 5.94 8.01 -1.09
N ARG A 63 6.13 6.83 -0.50
CA ARG A 63 7.46 6.40 0.00
C ARG A 63 8.52 6.37 -1.10
N ARG A 64 8.16 5.97 -2.32
CA ARG A 64 9.09 5.94 -3.46
C ARG A 64 9.52 7.35 -3.85
N HIS A 65 8.56 8.26 -3.95
CA HIS A 65 8.80 9.66 -4.29
C HIS A 65 9.67 10.36 -3.22
N ASP A 66 9.37 10.17 -1.94
CA ASP A 66 10.14 10.77 -0.85
C ASP A 66 11.59 10.28 -0.86
N ARG A 67 11.80 8.97 -1.05
CA ARG A 67 13.14 8.39 -1.16
C ARG A 67 13.88 8.84 -2.42
N TYR A 68 13.18 9.02 -3.54
CA TYR A 68 13.77 9.56 -4.76
C TYR A 68 14.30 10.99 -4.52
N LYS A 69 13.49 11.84 -3.88
CA LYS A 69 13.90 13.19 -3.49
C LYS A 69 15.11 13.16 -2.55
N GLN A 70 15.05 12.36 -1.48
CA GLN A 70 16.15 12.23 -0.52
C GLN A 70 17.46 11.80 -1.19
N ARG A 71 17.44 10.75 -2.02
CA ARG A 71 18.63 10.29 -2.74
C ARG A 71 19.17 11.34 -3.71
N ARG A 72 18.28 12.06 -4.42
CA ARG A 72 18.68 13.11 -5.36
C ARG A 72 19.32 14.29 -4.62
N THR A 73 18.71 14.75 -3.52
CA THR A 73 19.28 15.81 -2.69
C THR A 73 20.65 15.40 -2.16
N PHE A 74 20.75 14.22 -1.54
CA PHE A 74 22.02 13.70 -1.03
C PHE A 74 23.11 13.63 -2.12
N LEU A 75 22.79 13.07 -3.30
CA LEU A 75 23.74 12.98 -4.41
C LEU A 75 24.23 14.37 -4.84
N LEU A 76 23.32 15.33 -4.99
CA LEU A 76 23.68 16.69 -5.41
C LEU A 76 24.56 17.36 -4.36
N ASP A 77 24.23 17.21 -3.08
CA ASP A 77 25.01 17.79 -1.98
C ASP A 77 26.44 17.22 -1.95
N GLU A 78 26.59 15.89 -2.11
CA GLU A 78 27.92 15.25 -2.15
C GLU A 78 28.73 15.65 -3.39
N LEU A 79 28.10 15.76 -4.57
CA LEU A 79 28.80 16.23 -5.77
C LEU A 79 29.26 17.68 -5.63
N ILE A 80 28.46 18.56 -5.01
CA ILE A 80 28.84 19.94 -4.73
C ILE A 80 30.02 20.00 -3.76
N LYS A 81 30.00 19.19 -2.70
CA LYS A 81 31.12 19.11 -1.72
C LYS A 81 32.41 18.63 -2.37
N ALA A 82 32.32 17.67 -3.30
CA ALA A 82 33.45 17.14 -4.05
C ALA A 82 33.95 18.08 -5.16
N GLY A 83 33.30 19.22 -5.39
CA GLY A 83 33.64 20.14 -6.49
C GLY A 83 33.27 19.59 -7.87
N LEU A 84 32.37 18.60 -7.92
CA LEU A 84 31.92 17.94 -9.14
C LEU A 84 30.58 18.48 -9.67
N PHE A 85 30.01 19.49 -9.01
CA PHE A 85 28.77 20.12 -9.45
C PHE A 85 28.68 21.59 -8.97
N PRO A 86 28.06 22.51 -9.73
CA PRO A 86 28.09 23.92 -9.38
C PRO A 86 27.37 24.22 -8.06
N LYS A 87 27.99 25.06 -7.22
CA LYS A 87 27.37 25.57 -5.98
C LYS A 87 26.18 26.50 -6.27
N ASN A 88 26.24 27.24 -7.38
CA ASN A 88 25.19 28.18 -7.79
C ASN A 88 23.99 27.43 -8.42
N PRO A 89 22.76 27.60 -7.88
CA PRO A 89 21.55 27.01 -8.48
C PRO A 89 21.33 27.36 -9.95
N GLU A 90 21.65 28.58 -10.37
CA GLU A 90 21.44 29.04 -11.76
C GLU A 90 22.37 28.30 -12.74
N GLU A 91 23.62 28.09 -12.36
CA GLU A 91 24.59 27.32 -13.16
C GLU A 91 24.15 25.86 -13.27
N ARG A 92 23.64 25.27 -12.18
CA ARG A 92 23.06 23.92 -12.23
C ARG A 92 21.88 23.82 -13.18
N HIS A 93 21.05 24.85 -13.26
CA HIS A 93 19.88 24.84 -14.14
C HIS A 93 20.30 24.82 -15.61
N LYS A 94 21.34 25.57 -15.98
CA LYS A 94 21.91 25.58 -17.34
C LYS A 94 22.36 24.19 -17.78
N LEU A 95 22.96 23.41 -16.87
CA LEU A 95 23.44 22.06 -17.16
C LEU A 95 22.31 21.06 -17.48
N GLN A 96 21.06 21.33 -17.09
CA GLN A 96 19.92 20.45 -17.37
C GLN A 96 19.60 20.35 -18.87
N THR A 97 20.10 21.29 -19.68
CA THR A 97 19.94 21.28 -21.13
C THR A 97 20.83 20.25 -21.83
N HIS A 98 21.87 19.75 -21.16
CA HIS A 98 22.75 18.73 -21.72
C HIS A 98 22.07 17.35 -21.75
N ASP A 99 22.33 16.61 -22.83
CA ASP A 99 21.87 15.24 -22.98
C ASP A 99 22.80 14.27 -22.22
N PRO A 100 22.31 13.62 -21.14
CA PRO A 100 23.14 12.71 -20.36
C PRO A 100 23.63 11.50 -21.16
N LEU A 101 22.89 11.04 -22.17
CA LEU A 101 23.29 9.87 -22.97
C LEU A 101 24.46 10.21 -23.88
N LYS A 102 24.46 11.40 -24.49
CA LYS A 102 25.60 11.89 -25.30
C LYS A 102 26.85 12.08 -24.45
N LEU A 103 26.71 12.68 -23.28
CA LEU A 103 27.83 12.84 -22.35
C LEU A 103 28.41 11.48 -21.92
N ARG A 104 27.55 10.52 -21.59
CA ARG A 104 27.99 9.15 -21.24
C ARG A 104 28.71 8.44 -22.37
N ALA A 105 28.26 8.61 -23.62
CA ALA A 105 28.95 8.05 -24.78
C ALA A 105 30.33 8.69 -24.98
N LYS A 106 30.41 10.03 -24.88
CA LYS A 106 31.66 10.78 -24.98
C LYS A 106 32.68 10.38 -23.90
N ALA A 107 32.21 10.12 -22.68
CA ALA A 107 33.05 9.73 -21.55
C ALA A 107 33.80 8.39 -21.74
N LEU A 108 33.43 7.59 -22.75
CA LEU A 108 34.15 6.35 -23.08
C LEU A 108 35.50 6.60 -23.76
N THR A 109 35.64 7.73 -24.45
CA THR A 109 36.81 8.05 -25.28
C THR A 109 37.53 9.31 -24.85
N GLU A 110 36.85 10.23 -24.16
CA GLU A 110 37.40 11.51 -23.74
C GLU A 110 37.08 11.79 -22.26
N LYS A 111 38.01 12.49 -21.58
CA LYS A 111 37.75 12.98 -20.22
C LYS A 111 36.67 14.05 -20.26
N LEU A 112 35.71 13.98 -19.33
CA LEU A 112 34.75 15.05 -19.08
C LEU A 112 35.20 15.92 -17.89
N GLU A 113 35.03 17.23 -18.03
CA GLU A 113 35.20 18.16 -16.92
C GLU A 113 33.90 18.28 -16.11
N PRO A 114 33.96 18.69 -14.82
CA PRO A 114 32.86 18.45 -13.87
C PRO A 114 31.58 19.27 -14.10
N HIS A 115 31.65 20.34 -14.90
CA HIS A 115 30.54 21.20 -15.30
C HIS A 115 31.05 22.27 -16.28
#